data_AF-A0A842QBH9-F1
#
_entry.id   AF-A0A842QBH9-F1
#
_cell.length_a   1.000
_cell.length_b   1.000
_cell.length_c   1.000
_cell.angle_alpha   90.00
_cell.angle_beta   90.00
_cell.angle_gamma   90.00
#
_symmetry.space_group_name_H-M   'P 1'
#
loop_
_entity.id
_entity.type
_entity.pdbx_description
1 polymer ?
#
loop_
_entity_poly.entity_id
_entity_poly.type
_entity_poly.pdbx_seq_one_letter_code
_entity_poly.pdbx_strand_id
1 'polypeptide(L)'
;MRVPVEELDKYDGKVCFICGEYLLNHSSSDLAYMNLASGRKKKAKPERYYLFECPNCGRIAHKRCWYDEGEEKVKLGWFKRGWQLVCPGCGEEISEVREDRTDWDKGYQIPGHPDDELPAIFTSDSFMWKAGSMFGKVGKAIGDLFKAVGLGTLSDRETSAVARAAARVGKTIRDVANKVFKLDIPPAKRSEIKSLRCQNCGAALPMPESDEEAVVCEHCGTAHLLPK
;
A
#
# COMPACT_ATOMS: atom_id res chain seq x y z
N MET A 1 1.09 10.14 -13.02
CA MET A 1 -0.21 10.64 -12.52
C MET A 1 -0.59 9.89 -11.24
N ARG A 2 -0.77 10.56 -10.09
CA ARG A 2 -1.21 9.86 -8.86
C ARG A 2 -2.61 9.29 -9.07
N VAL A 3 -2.79 7.99 -8.83
CA VAL A 3 -4.11 7.37 -8.81
C VAL A 3 -4.78 7.70 -7.48
N PRO A 4 -5.95 8.37 -7.47
CA PRO A 4 -6.71 8.63 -6.24
C PRO A 4 -7.12 7.32 -5.56
N VAL A 5 -7.33 7.35 -4.24
CA VAL A 5 -7.69 6.14 -3.47
C VAL A 5 -8.98 5.53 -4.01
N GLU A 6 -9.94 6.37 -4.40
CA GLU A 6 -11.26 5.97 -4.92
C GLU A 6 -11.19 5.23 -6.26
N GLU A 7 -10.11 5.40 -7.02
CA GLU A 7 -9.90 4.77 -8.33
C GLU A 7 -9.02 3.51 -8.27
N LEU A 8 -8.61 3.09 -7.06
CA LEU A 8 -7.81 1.88 -6.87
C LEU A 8 -8.62 0.60 -7.09
N ASP A 9 -9.95 0.67 -7.05
CA ASP A 9 -10.86 -0.43 -7.41
C ASP A 9 -10.61 -0.97 -8.82
N LYS A 10 -10.25 -0.10 -9.76
CA LYS A 10 -9.92 -0.45 -11.15
C LYS A 10 -8.76 -1.44 -11.26
N TYR A 11 -7.90 -1.50 -10.24
CA TYR A 11 -6.72 -2.36 -10.19
C TYR A 11 -6.84 -3.49 -9.16
N ASP A 12 -7.92 -3.50 -8.36
CA ASP A 12 -8.14 -4.51 -7.34
C ASP A 12 -8.43 -5.88 -7.97
N GLY A 13 -7.86 -6.94 -7.39
CA GLY A 13 -7.95 -8.30 -7.92
C GLY A 13 -7.27 -8.55 -9.27
N LYS A 14 -6.79 -7.51 -9.98
CA LYS A 14 -6.00 -7.67 -11.20
C LYS A 14 -4.57 -8.06 -10.88
N VAL A 15 -3.98 -8.86 -11.76
CA VAL A 15 -2.61 -9.34 -11.63
C VAL A 15 -1.71 -8.71 -12.68
N CYS A 16 -0.47 -8.47 -12.31
CA CYS A 16 0.60 -8.13 -13.23
C CYS A 16 0.79 -9.29 -14.21
N PHE A 17 0.63 -9.04 -15.51
CA PHE A 17 0.72 -10.12 -16.50
C PHE A 17 2.14 -10.73 -16.62
N ILE A 18 3.17 -10.04 -16.11
CA ILE A 18 4.56 -10.49 -16.16
C ILE A 18 4.91 -11.33 -14.94
N CYS A 19 4.72 -10.81 -13.72
CA CYS A 19 5.13 -11.51 -12.49
C CYS A 19 4.02 -12.31 -11.81
N GLY A 20 2.76 -12.18 -12.25
CA GLY A 20 1.61 -12.88 -11.67
C GLY A 20 1.10 -12.34 -10.33
N GLU A 21 1.82 -11.40 -9.71
CA GLU A 21 1.43 -10.76 -8.46
C GLU A 21 0.30 -9.74 -8.66
N TYR A 22 -0.52 -9.51 -7.63
CA TYR A 22 -1.56 -8.49 -7.69
C TYR A 22 -0.99 -7.08 -7.95
N LEU A 23 -1.62 -6.32 -8.85
CA LEU A 23 -1.16 -4.99 -9.25
C LEU A 23 -1.07 -4.03 -8.07
N LEU A 24 -2.00 -4.15 -7.09
CA LEU A 24 -1.99 -3.32 -5.90
C LEU A 24 -0.94 -3.77 -4.86
N ASN A 25 -0.41 -4.99 -4.94
CA ASN A 25 0.64 -5.49 -4.05
C ASN A 25 2.03 -5.02 -4.51
N HIS A 26 2.93 -4.89 -3.54
CA HIS A 26 4.35 -4.70 -3.79
C HIS A 26 5.13 -5.69 -2.91
N SER A 27 6.17 -6.26 -3.46
CA SER A 27 7.09 -7.21 -2.86
C SER A 27 8.41 -6.53 -2.45
N SER A 28 9.30 -7.24 -1.76
CA SER A 28 10.66 -6.74 -1.46
C SER A 28 11.54 -6.61 -2.72
N SER A 29 11.18 -7.30 -3.79
CA SER A 29 11.74 -7.07 -5.13
C SER A 29 11.30 -5.72 -5.70
N ASP A 30 10.14 -5.18 -5.33
CA ASP A 30 9.68 -3.88 -5.85
C ASP A 30 10.30 -2.67 -5.12
N LEU A 31 11.26 -2.91 -4.21
CA LEU A 31 11.94 -1.85 -3.47
C LEU A 31 12.83 -1.01 -4.38
N ALA A 32 12.71 0.32 -4.28
CA ALA A 32 13.61 1.26 -4.95
C ALA A 32 14.89 1.45 -4.12
N TYR A 33 16.00 1.75 -4.80
CA TYR A 33 17.24 2.16 -4.13
C TYR A 33 17.19 3.65 -3.85
N MET A 34 17.20 4.02 -2.56
CA MET A 34 17.32 5.40 -2.13
C MET A 34 18.80 5.75 -1.97
N ASN A 35 19.24 6.83 -2.63
CA ASN A 35 20.54 7.43 -2.37
C ASN A 35 20.45 8.19 -1.04
N LEU A 36 21.19 7.73 -0.03
CA LEU A 36 21.34 8.44 1.23
C LEU A 36 22.23 9.68 1.03
N ALA A 37 22.06 10.69 1.88
CA ALA A 37 22.93 11.88 1.90
C ALA A 37 24.43 11.53 2.07
N SER A 38 24.74 10.32 2.57
CA SER A 38 26.09 9.77 2.69
C SER A 38 26.65 9.18 1.39
N GLY A 39 25.93 9.26 0.26
CA GLY A 39 26.31 8.65 -1.02
C GLY A 39 26.08 7.13 -1.10
N ARG A 40 25.61 6.49 -0.02
CA ARG A 40 25.29 5.06 0.01
C ARG A 40 23.89 4.79 -0.53
N LYS A 41 23.72 3.74 -1.33
CA LYS A 41 22.40 3.24 -1.76
C LYS A 41 21.82 2.31 -0.70
N LYS A 42 20.56 2.51 -0.31
CA LYS A 42 19.81 1.59 0.57
C LYS A 42 18.50 1.20 -0.09
N LYS A 43 18.17 -0.09 -0.07
CA LYS A 43 16.82 -0.56 -0.47
C LYS A 43 15.80 0.04 0.50
N ALA A 44 14.88 0.82 -0.03
CA ALA A 44 13.80 1.45 0.72
C ALA A 44 12.45 1.07 0.10
N LYS A 45 11.43 0.98 0.95
CA LYS A 45 10.06 0.83 0.46
C LYS A 45 9.73 2.08 -0.38
N PRO A 46 9.39 1.93 -1.66
CA PRO A 46 9.14 3.08 -2.50
C PRO A 46 7.88 3.76 -1.97
N GLU A 47 7.90 5.09 -1.91
CA GLU A 47 6.71 5.87 -1.57
C GLU A 47 5.55 5.54 -2.53
N ARG A 48 5.89 5.31 -3.80
CA ARG A 48 4.98 4.97 -4.89
C ARG A 48 5.63 4.04 -5.91
N TYR A 49 4.82 3.27 -6.64
CA TYR A 49 5.23 2.54 -7.82
C TYR A 49 4.32 2.89 -8.99
N TYR A 50 4.74 2.55 -10.20
CA TYR A 50 3.98 2.85 -11.42
C TYR A 50 3.49 1.57 -12.07
N LEU A 51 2.31 1.65 -12.68
CA LEU A 51 1.80 0.63 -13.58
C LEU A 51 2.01 1.12 -15.01
N PHE A 52 2.29 0.19 -15.93
CA PHE A 52 2.35 0.47 -17.35
C PHE A 52 1.47 -0.51 -18.11
N GLU A 53 0.65 0.03 -19.00
CA GLU A 53 -0.26 -0.69 -19.86
C GLU A 53 0.27 -0.69 -21.29
N CYS A 54 0.32 -1.86 -21.93
CA CYS A 54 0.73 -1.98 -23.32
C CYS A 54 -0.23 -1.19 -24.22
N PRO A 55 0.24 -0.29 -25.09
CA PRO A 55 -0.63 0.48 -25.97
C PRO A 55 -1.34 -0.37 -27.03
N ASN A 56 -0.77 -1.53 -27.38
CA ASN A 56 -1.35 -2.42 -28.39
C ASN A 56 -2.34 -3.44 -27.78
N CYS A 57 -1.91 -4.21 -26.76
CA CYS A 57 -2.74 -5.31 -26.22
C CYS A 57 -3.44 -5.01 -24.89
N GLY A 58 -3.27 -3.82 -24.30
CA GLY A 58 -3.93 -3.40 -23.06
C GLY A 58 -3.52 -4.19 -21.81
N ARG A 59 -2.49 -5.04 -21.91
CA ARG A 59 -1.99 -5.79 -20.74
C ARG A 59 -1.22 -4.86 -19.82
N ILE A 60 -1.53 -4.94 -18.53
CA ILE A 60 -0.97 -4.08 -17.49
C ILE A 60 -0.03 -4.84 -16.56
N ALA A 61 1.12 -4.25 -16.26
CA ALA A 61 2.10 -4.79 -15.33
C ALA A 61 2.75 -3.68 -14.51
N HIS A 62 3.39 -4.06 -13.40
CA HIS A 62 4.27 -3.15 -12.67
C HIS A 62 5.36 -2.65 -13.60
N LYS A 63 5.62 -1.34 -13.61
CA LYS A 63 6.62 -0.70 -14.49
C LYS A 63 7.99 -1.38 -14.40
N ARG A 64 8.38 -1.85 -13.20
CA ARG A 64 9.61 -2.62 -12.99
C ARG A 64 9.67 -3.90 -13.84
N CYS A 65 8.59 -4.69 -13.85
CA CYS A 65 8.56 -5.97 -14.55
C CYS A 65 8.79 -5.81 -16.06
N TRP A 66 8.41 -4.66 -16.62
CA TRP A 66 8.71 -4.32 -18.02
C TRP A 66 10.22 -4.21 -18.28
N TYR A 67 11.00 -3.66 -17.36
CA TYR A 67 12.46 -3.58 -17.51
C TYR A 67 13.16 -4.92 -17.27
N ASP A 68 12.65 -5.70 -16.31
CA ASP A 68 13.24 -6.98 -15.95
C ASP A 68 13.06 -7.99 -17.10
N GLU A 69 11.87 -8.04 -17.72
CA GLU A 69 11.48 -9.07 -18.70
C GLU A 69 11.23 -8.56 -20.13
N GLY A 70 10.91 -7.29 -20.33
CA GLY A 70 10.58 -6.73 -21.65
C GLY A 70 11.77 -6.15 -22.42
N GLU A 71 12.93 -5.98 -21.77
CA GLU A 71 14.14 -5.48 -22.43
C GLU A 71 14.80 -6.59 -23.25
N GLU A 72 14.64 -6.53 -24.57
CA GLU A 72 15.18 -7.50 -25.51
C GLU A 72 16.40 -6.95 -26.26
N LYS A 73 17.35 -7.84 -26.55
CA LYS A 73 18.56 -7.49 -27.31
C LYS A 73 18.32 -7.69 -28.80
N VAL A 74 18.19 -6.58 -29.53
CA VAL A 74 17.92 -6.57 -30.98
C VAL A 74 19.20 -6.44 -31.80
N LYS A 75 19.20 -7.03 -32.99
CA LYS A 75 20.33 -6.98 -33.92
C LYS A 75 20.16 -5.82 -34.89
N LEU A 76 21.04 -4.83 -34.82
CA LEU A 76 21.06 -3.66 -35.71
C LEU A 76 21.98 -3.84 -36.92
N GLY A 77 22.80 -4.89 -36.93
CA GLY A 77 23.73 -5.21 -38.01
C GLY A 77 24.59 -6.43 -37.67
N TRP A 78 25.59 -6.75 -38.50
CA TRP A 78 26.46 -7.92 -38.27
C TRP A 78 27.20 -7.90 -36.93
N PHE A 79 27.60 -6.70 -36.46
CA PHE A 79 28.33 -6.52 -35.20
C PHE A 79 27.64 -5.57 -34.21
N LYS A 80 26.60 -4.85 -34.62
CA LYS A 80 25.88 -3.91 -33.75
C LYS A 80 24.64 -4.60 -33.15
N ARG A 81 24.55 -4.57 -31.84
CA ARG A 81 23.35 -4.97 -31.08
C ARG A 81 22.86 -3.76 -30.30
N GLY A 82 21.56 -3.66 -30.15
CA GLY A 82 20.91 -2.69 -29.28
C GLY A 82 19.96 -3.37 -28.33
N TRP A 83 19.29 -2.57 -27.51
CA TRP A 83 18.27 -2.97 -26.58
C TRP A 83 16.97 -2.24 -26.90
N GLN A 84 15.87 -2.94 -26.80
CA GLN A 84 14.55 -2.40 -27.09
C GLN A 84 13.56 -2.96 -26.08
N LEU A 85 12.66 -2.11 -25.57
CA LEU A 85 11.54 -2.57 -24.78
C LEU A 85 10.46 -3.12 -25.72
N VAL A 86 10.18 -4.41 -25.60
CA VAL A 86 9.19 -5.13 -26.40
C VAL A 86 8.15 -5.74 -25.46
N CYS A 87 6.89 -5.77 -25.88
CA CYS A 87 5.83 -6.38 -25.08
C CYS A 87 5.95 -7.91 -25.04
N PRO A 88 6.18 -8.53 -23.86
CA PRO A 88 6.28 -9.99 -23.78
C PRO A 88 4.98 -10.72 -24.14
N GLY A 89 3.84 -10.00 -24.11
CA GLY A 89 2.54 -10.57 -24.40
C GLY A 89 2.15 -10.56 -25.89
N CYS A 90 2.56 -9.54 -26.65
CA CYS A 90 2.12 -9.33 -28.04
C CYS A 90 3.23 -8.98 -29.03
N GLY A 91 4.47 -8.82 -28.58
CA GLY A 91 5.60 -8.46 -29.42
C GLY A 91 5.66 -6.99 -29.84
N GLU A 92 4.76 -6.14 -29.35
CA GLU A 92 4.76 -4.71 -29.68
C GLU A 92 6.06 -4.03 -29.26
N GLU A 93 6.64 -3.23 -30.16
CA GLU A 93 7.80 -2.40 -29.88
C GLU A 93 7.37 -1.15 -29.10
N ILE A 94 7.66 -1.11 -27.79
CA ILE A 94 7.20 -0.03 -26.90
C ILE A 94 8.17 1.16 -26.92
N SER A 95 9.41 0.95 -27.36
CA SER A 95 10.43 2.00 -27.35
C SER A 95 11.36 1.88 -28.55
N GLU A 96 12.10 2.94 -28.84
CA GLU A 96 13.17 2.93 -29.82
C GLU A 96 14.36 2.08 -29.35
N VAL A 97 15.18 1.61 -30.31
CA VAL A 97 16.39 0.84 -30.02
C VAL A 97 17.48 1.74 -29.42
N ARG A 98 18.10 1.26 -28.33
CA ARG A 98 19.16 1.94 -27.57
C ARG A 98 20.44 1.11 -27.56
N GLU A 99 21.57 1.74 -27.22
CA GLU A 99 22.85 1.02 -27.13
C GLU A 99 22.97 0.21 -25.82
N ASP A 100 22.45 0.76 -24.73
CA ASP A 100 22.52 0.16 -23.39
C ASP A 100 21.17 -0.38 -22.93
N ARG A 101 21.21 -1.47 -22.14
CA ARG A 101 20.03 -1.99 -21.44
C ARG A 101 19.57 -0.97 -20.40
N THR A 102 18.26 -0.77 -20.31
CA THR A 102 17.71 0.05 -19.24
C THR A 102 17.80 -0.67 -17.89
N ASP A 103 18.49 -0.04 -16.93
CA ASP A 103 18.67 -0.54 -15.57
C ASP A 103 17.76 0.24 -14.60
N TRP A 104 16.89 -0.49 -13.90
CA TRP A 104 15.97 0.03 -12.89
C TRP A 104 16.70 0.79 -11.76
N ASP A 105 17.94 0.43 -11.46
CA ASP A 105 18.76 1.06 -10.40
C ASP A 105 19.14 2.52 -10.71
N LYS A 106 18.87 2.99 -11.95
CA LYS A 106 19.10 4.36 -12.42
C LYS A 106 17.82 5.20 -12.47
N GLY A 107 16.66 4.66 -12.09
CA GLY A 107 15.42 5.43 -11.89
C GLY A 107 14.85 6.08 -13.16
N TYR A 108 14.86 5.36 -14.29
CA TYR A 108 14.52 5.92 -15.59
C TYR A 108 13.03 5.81 -15.97
N GLN A 109 12.56 6.69 -16.87
CA GLN A 109 11.21 6.72 -17.46
C GLN A 109 11.11 5.71 -18.63
N ILE A 110 9.93 5.20 -18.99
CA ILE A 110 9.82 4.43 -20.24
C ILE A 110 9.97 5.45 -21.38
N PRO A 111 10.86 5.27 -22.37
CA PRO A 111 11.00 6.22 -23.47
C PRO A 111 9.67 6.46 -24.18
N GLY A 112 9.29 7.73 -24.37
CA GLY A 112 7.98 8.12 -24.92
C GLY A 112 6.79 8.01 -23.93
N HIS A 113 7.03 7.56 -22.71
CA HIS A 113 6.02 7.33 -21.68
C HIS A 113 6.53 7.83 -20.31
N PRO A 114 6.51 9.15 -20.08
CA PRO A 114 7.06 9.74 -18.87
C PRO A 114 6.21 9.39 -17.64
N ASP A 115 6.85 9.27 -16.48
CA ASP A 115 6.22 8.75 -15.25
C ASP A 115 5.04 9.59 -14.74
N ASP A 116 5.01 10.87 -15.11
CA ASP A 116 3.92 11.80 -14.83
C ASP A 116 2.64 11.47 -15.63
N GLU A 117 2.74 10.72 -16.72
CA GLU A 117 1.61 10.19 -17.49
C GLU A 117 1.17 8.79 -17.02
N LEU A 118 2.03 8.06 -16.29
CA LEU A 118 1.73 6.70 -15.84
C LEU A 118 0.90 6.67 -14.54
N PRO A 119 -0.02 5.70 -14.37
CA PRO A 119 -0.70 5.47 -13.11
C PRO A 119 0.30 5.20 -11.98
N ALA A 120 0.39 6.14 -11.03
CA ALA A 120 1.27 6.09 -9.88
C ALA A 120 0.47 5.68 -8.64
N ILE A 121 0.76 4.49 -8.12
CA ILE A 121 0.14 3.94 -6.92
C ILE A 121 1.03 4.25 -5.73
N PHE A 122 0.52 5.07 -4.81
CA PHE A 122 1.21 5.32 -3.55
C PHE A 122 1.02 4.12 -2.63
N THR A 123 2.10 3.66 -2.00
CA THR A 123 2.05 2.46 -1.15
C THR A 123 1.21 2.68 0.11
N SER A 124 1.08 3.92 0.59
CA SER A 124 0.13 4.32 1.63
C SER A 124 -1.32 4.16 1.16
N ASP A 125 -1.61 4.57 -0.07
CA ASP A 125 -2.97 4.62 -0.63
C ASP A 125 -3.47 3.22 -0.97
N SER A 126 -2.63 2.38 -1.60
CA SER A 126 -2.90 0.95 -1.80
C SER A 126 -3.12 0.23 -0.46
N PHE A 127 -2.35 0.58 0.56
CA PHE A 127 -2.52 0.01 1.89
C PHE A 127 -3.86 0.43 2.53
N MET A 128 -4.18 1.73 2.48
CA MET A 128 -5.46 2.27 2.95
C MET A 128 -6.64 1.68 2.19
N TRP A 129 -6.52 1.54 0.87
CA TRP A 129 -7.53 0.91 0.02
C TRP A 129 -7.73 -0.55 0.35
N LYS A 130 -6.68 -1.36 0.50
CA LYS A 130 -6.83 -2.78 0.88
C LYS A 130 -7.38 -2.96 2.28
N ALA A 131 -7.00 -2.08 3.21
CA ALA A 131 -7.67 -2.02 4.49
C ALA A 131 -9.17 -1.77 4.25
N GLY A 132 -9.51 -0.72 3.50
CA GLY A 132 -10.88 -0.33 3.14
C GLY A 132 -11.69 -1.32 2.30
N SER A 133 -11.08 -2.11 1.41
CA SER A 133 -11.73 -3.05 0.47
C SER A 133 -11.95 -4.42 1.11
N MET A 134 -11.07 -4.83 2.04
CA MET A 134 -11.40 -5.89 3.01
C MET A 134 -12.55 -5.47 3.93
N PHE A 135 -12.65 -4.18 4.25
CA PHE A 135 -13.86 -3.57 4.83
C PHE A 135 -14.94 -3.25 3.76
N GLY A 136 -14.77 -3.50 2.46
CA GLY A 136 -15.79 -3.22 1.45
C GLY A 136 -16.79 -4.37 1.32
N LYS A 137 -16.31 -5.61 1.41
CA LYS A 137 -17.14 -6.82 1.40
C LYS A 137 -17.76 -7.15 2.75
N VAL A 138 -17.19 -6.68 3.86
CA VAL A 138 -17.74 -6.82 5.22
C VAL A 138 -18.31 -5.51 5.77
N GLY A 139 -17.78 -4.37 5.34
CA GLY A 139 -18.01 -3.04 5.92
C GLY A 139 -18.76 -2.05 5.04
N LYS A 140 -19.48 -2.50 4.01
CA LYS A 140 -20.75 -1.82 3.66
C LYS A 140 -21.71 -1.75 4.87
N ALA A 141 -21.41 -2.51 5.94
CA ALA A 141 -22.06 -2.42 7.25
C ALA A 141 -21.25 -1.70 8.36
N ILE A 142 -19.97 -1.30 8.16
CA ILE A 142 -19.07 -0.87 9.27
C ILE A 142 -18.29 0.44 9.03
N GLY A 143 -18.23 0.96 7.80
CA GLY A 143 -17.51 2.21 7.48
C GLY A 143 -17.99 3.45 8.23
N ASP A 144 -19.24 3.47 8.69
CA ASP A 144 -19.81 4.56 9.50
C ASP A 144 -19.55 4.41 11.01
N LEU A 145 -18.78 3.41 11.44
CA LEU A 145 -18.70 3.01 12.85
C LEU A 145 -17.43 3.45 13.57
N PHE A 146 -16.40 4.05 12.93
CA PHE A 146 -15.22 4.53 13.67
C PHE A 146 -14.96 6.02 13.44
N LYS A 147 -15.07 6.82 14.50
CA LYS A 147 -14.75 8.25 14.49
C LYS A 147 -13.34 8.49 15.03
N ALA A 148 -12.48 9.12 14.24
CA ALA A 148 -11.18 9.57 14.71
C ALA A 148 -11.37 10.75 15.69
N VAL A 149 -10.80 10.63 16.89
CA VAL A 149 -10.84 11.64 17.95
C VAL A 149 -9.41 11.93 18.43
N GLY A 150 -9.16 13.17 18.81
CA GLY A 150 -7.86 13.56 19.39
C GLY A 150 -7.74 13.07 20.83
N LEU A 151 -6.54 12.69 21.27
CA LEU A 151 -6.30 12.23 22.64
C LEU A 151 -6.75 13.28 23.70
N GLY A 152 -6.60 14.58 23.41
CA GLY A 152 -7.04 15.67 24.28
C GLY A 152 -8.55 15.91 24.32
N THR A 153 -9.34 15.15 23.54
CA THR A 153 -10.82 15.22 23.54
C THR A 153 -11.46 14.09 24.33
N LEU A 154 -10.64 13.20 24.91
CA LEU A 154 -11.12 12.08 25.71
C LEU A 154 -11.52 12.53 27.11
N SER A 155 -12.58 11.93 27.64
CA SER A 155 -12.91 12.04 29.07
C SER A 155 -11.85 11.36 29.94
N ASP A 156 -11.82 11.66 31.24
CA ASP A 156 -10.91 11.01 32.20
C ASP A 156 -11.09 9.47 32.22
N ARG A 157 -12.33 9.01 32.03
CA ARG A 157 -12.68 7.59 31.94
C ARG A 157 -12.10 6.94 30.70
N GLU A 158 -12.27 7.56 29.53
CA GLU A 158 -11.72 7.07 28.25
C GLU A 158 -10.19 7.09 28.25
N THR A 159 -9.61 8.16 28.80
CA THR A 159 -8.15 8.29 29.00
C THR A 159 -7.61 7.18 29.88
N SER A 160 -8.29 6.88 30.99
CA SER A 160 -7.93 5.78 31.89
C SER A 160 -8.10 4.40 31.23
N ALA A 161 -9.13 4.22 30.40
CA ALA A 161 -9.32 3.00 29.63
C ALA A 161 -8.19 2.78 28.61
N VAL A 162 -7.81 3.82 27.87
CA VAL A 162 -6.68 3.78 26.93
C VAL A 162 -5.37 3.50 27.68
N ALA A 163 -5.14 4.12 28.83
CA ALA A 163 -3.95 3.89 29.64
C ALA A 163 -3.85 2.43 30.12
N ARG A 164 -4.95 1.84 30.61
CA ARG A 164 -4.99 0.42 30.99
C ARG A 164 -4.74 -0.50 29.80
N ALA A 165 -5.35 -0.20 28.65
CA ALA A 165 -5.15 -0.98 27.43
C ALA A 165 -3.72 -0.87 26.90
N ALA A 166 -3.09 0.31 26.98
CA ALA A 166 -1.69 0.51 26.63
C ALA A 166 -0.75 -0.30 27.54
N ALA A 167 -0.99 -0.29 28.86
CA ALA A 167 -0.16 -1.01 29.81
C ALA A 167 -0.13 -2.52 29.55
N ARG A 168 -1.26 -3.10 29.13
CA ARG A 168 -1.35 -4.53 28.77
C ARG A 168 -0.46 -4.94 27.61
N VAL A 169 -0.21 -4.01 26.68
CA VAL A 169 0.68 -4.23 25.53
C VAL A 169 2.09 -3.68 25.76
N GLY A 170 2.45 -3.42 27.03
CA GLY A 170 3.78 -2.92 27.42
C GLY A 170 4.04 -1.46 27.01
N LYS A 171 2.99 -0.66 26.78
CA LYS A 171 3.07 0.74 26.34
C LYS A 171 2.52 1.69 27.40
N THR A 172 2.96 2.94 27.36
CA THR A 172 2.36 4.02 28.13
C THR A 172 1.39 4.83 27.26
N ILE A 173 0.56 5.67 27.88
CA ILE A 173 -0.32 6.58 27.15
C ILE A 173 0.47 7.56 26.26
N ARG A 174 1.75 7.82 26.57
CA ARG A 174 2.64 8.66 25.75
C ARG A 174 3.10 7.97 24.47
N ASP A 175 3.10 6.63 24.47
CA ASP A 175 3.44 5.80 23.30
C ASP A 175 2.22 5.55 22.40
N VAL A 176 1.03 5.96 22.87
CA VAL A 176 -0.19 5.89 22.07
C VAL A 176 -0.17 6.99 21.03
N ALA A 177 -0.41 6.63 19.76
CA ALA A 177 -0.45 7.59 18.67
C ALA A 177 -1.44 8.73 18.99
N ASN A 178 -1.12 9.97 18.58
CA ASN A 178 -1.93 11.18 18.82
C ASN A 178 -3.40 11.11 18.33
N LYS A 179 -3.78 10.03 17.62
CA LYS A 179 -5.11 9.76 17.10
C LYS A 179 -5.68 8.49 17.76
N VAL A 180 -6.85 8.62 18.36
CA VAL A 180 -7.65 7.52 18.92
C VAL A 180 -8.87 7.30 18.04
N PHE A 181 -9.25 6.05 17.80
CA PHE A 181 -10.43 5.73 16.99
C PHE A 181 -11.55 5.25 17.90
N LYS A 182 -12.67 5.95 17.93
CA LYS A 182 -13.84 5.59 18.73
C LYS A 182 -14.84 4.83 17.89
N LEU A 183 -15.19 3.63 18.34
CA LEU A 183 -16.22 2.82 17.70
C LEU A 183 -17.61 3.37 18.10
N ASP A 184 -18.35 3.86 17.13
CA ASP A 184 -19.69 4.44 17.18
C ASP A 184 -20.75 3.39 16.81
N ILE A 185 -20.83 2.30 17.58
CA ILE A 185 -21.95 1.35 17.52
C ILE A 185 -22.80 1.44 18.80
N PRO A 186 -24.09 1.09 18.73
CA PRO A 186 -24.87 0.82 19.93
C PRO A 186 -24.19 -0.25 20.80
N PRO A 187 -24.13 -0.08 22.14
CA PRO A 187 -23.46 -1.03 23.03
C PRO A 187 -23.95 -2.47 22.89
N ALA A 188 -25.26 -2.64 22.63
CA ALA A 188 -25.88 -3.96 22.42
C ALA A 188 -25.28 -4.75 21.25
N LYS A 189 -24.69 -4.08 20.25
CA LYS A 189 -24.07 -4.72 19.07
C LYS A 189 -22.60 -5.09 19.29
N ARG A 190 -22.03 -4.76 20.43
CA ARG A 190 -20.62 -5.05 20.74
C ARG A 190 -20.32 -6.55 20.73
N SER A 191 -21.25 -7.37 21.19
CA SER A 191 -21.13 -8.83 21.19
C SER A 191 -21.08 -9.45 19.78
N GLU A 192 -21.49 -8.70 18.75
CA GLU A 192 -21.44 -9.12 17.36
C GLU A 192 -20.03 -8.96 16.74
N ILE A 193 -19.13 -8.23 17.42
CA ILE A 193 -17.75 -8.03 16.96
C ILE A 193 -16.95 -9.32 17.19
N LYS A 194 -16.69 -10.07 16.11
CA LYS A 194 -15.89 -11.30 16.16
C LYS A 194 -14.40 -11.10 15.95
N SER A 195 -14.01 -9.94 15.42
CA SER A 195 -12.61 -9.59 15.15
C SER A 195 -12.44 -8.07 15.09
N LEU A 196 -11.36 -7.55 15.65
CA LEU A 196 -10.98 -6.14 15.57
C LEU A 196 -9.65 -5.99 14.83
N ARG A 197 -9.53 -4.91 14.05
CA ARG A 197 -8.31 -4.54 13.34
C ARG A 197 -7.97 -3.07 13.58
N CYS A 198 -6.68 -2.79 13.61
CA CYS A 198 -6.15 -1.46 13.86
C CYS A 198 -6.48 -0.56 12.67
N GLN A 199 -7.25 0.50 12.93
CA GLN A 199 -7.63 1.49 11.92
C GLN A 199 -6.44 2.29 11.35
N ASN A 200 -5.27 2.27 12.00
CA ASN A 200 -4.07 2.95 11.52
C ASN A 200 -3.13 2.04 10.71
N CYS A 201 -2.94 0.78 11.13
CA CYS A 201 -1.95 -0.12 10.54
C CYS A 201 -2.49 -1.48 10.11
N GLY A 202 -3.81 -1.72 10.17
CA GLY A 202 -4.48 -2.93 9.69
C GLY A 202 -4.19 -4.22 10.47
N ALA A 203 -3.25 -4.18 11.43
CA ALA A 203 -2.91 -5.32 12.29
C ALA A 203 -4.13 -5.79 13.07
N ALA A 204 -4.20 -7.10 13.37
CA ALA A 204 -5.20 -7.61 14.29
C ALA A 204 -5.06 -6.92 15.65
N LEU A 205 -6.19 -6.54 16.24
CA LEU A 205 -6.25 -6.06 17.60
C LEU A 205 -6.60 -7.23 18.51
N PRO A 206 -6.06 -7.28 19.74
CA PRO A 206 -6.51 -8.27 20.70
C PRO A 206 -8.01 -8.09 20.93
N MET A 207 -8.73 -9.21 20.97
CA MET A 207 -10.16 -9.17 21.23
C MET A 207 -10.39 -8.80 22.70
N PRO A 208 -11.08 -7.69 22.97
CA PRO A 208 -11.31 -7.19 24.32
C PRO A 208 -12.34 -8.06 25.03
N GLU A 209 -12.15 -8.28 26.34
CA GLU A 209 -13.20 -8.84 27.19
C GLU A 209 -14.42 -7.90 27.22
N SER A 210 -15.58 -8.41 27.66
CA SER A 210 -16.86 -7.69 27.55
C SER A 210 -16.91 -6.36 28.31
N ASP A 211 -16.09 -6.20 29.35
CA ASP A 211 -16.01 -5.03 30.23
C ASP A 211 -14.96 -4.01 29.79
N GLU A 212 -14.07 -4.37 28.85
CA GLU A 212 -12.98 -3.48 28.45
C GLU A 212 -13.49 -2.31 27.59
N GLU A 213 -12.97 -1.10 27.78
CA GLU A 213 -13.50 0.08 27.07
C GLU A 213 -12.54 0.58 25.99
N ALA A 214 -11.36 -0.04 25.88
CA ALA A 214 -10.35 0.33 24.90
C ALA A 214 -9.43 -0.86 24.56
N VAL A 215 -8.89 -0.82 23.35
CA VAL A 215 -7.81 -1.70 22.88
C VAL A 215 -6.68 -0.84 22.30
N VAL A 216 -5.43 -1.26 22.49
CA VAL A 216 -4.26 -0.61 21.89
C VAL A 216 -3.56 -1.57 20.95
N CYS A 217 -3.22 -1.09 19.77
CA CYS A 217 -2.47 -1.87 18.80
C CYS A 217 -1.03 -2.10 19.27
N GLU A 218 -0.65 -3.35 19.44
CA GLU A 218 0.72 -3.76 19.76
C GLU A 218 1.72 -3.27 18.69
N HIS A 219 1.34 -3.33 17.41
CA HIS A 219 2.21 -2.98 16.30
C HIS A 219 2.55 -1.48 16.21
N CYS A 220 1.55 -0.59 16.30
CA CYS A 220 1.74 0.84 16.07
C CYS A 220 1.31 1.77 17.22
N GLY A 221 0.79 1.22 18.32
CA GLY A 221 0.38 2.00 19.49
C GLY A 221 -0.92 2.78 19.33
N THR A 222 -1.63 2.65 18.22
CA THR A 222 -2.92 3.33 18.02
C THR A 222 -3.96 2.75 18.96
N ALA A 223 -4.72 3.61 19.65
CA ALA A 223 -5.82 3.21 20.53
C ALA A 223 -7.17 3.22 19.83
N HIS A 224 -8.03 2.29 20.26
CA HIS A 224 -9.39 2.07 19.77
C HIS A 224 -10.34 2.04 20.97
N LEU A 225 -11.24 3.02 21.08
CA LEU A 225 -12.27 3.05 22.11
C LEU A 225 -13.48 2.23 21.67
N LEU A 226 -14.06 1.50 22.62
CA LEU A 226 -15.22 0.64 22.42
C LEU A 226 -16.44 1.27 23.10
N PRO A 227 -17.65 1.10 22.53
CA PRO A 227 -18.86 1.52 23.20
C PRO A 227 -19.14 0.62 24.40
N LYS A 228 -19.83 1.21 25.37
CA LYS A 228 -20.13 0.61 26.67
C LYS A 228 -21.62 0.61 26.89
#